data_AF-A0A9D6S0I5-F1
#
_entry.id   AF-A0A9D6S0I5-F1
#
_cell.length_a   1.000
_cell.length_b   1.000
_cell.length_c   1.000
_cell.angle_alpha   90.00
_cell.angle_beta   90.00
_cell.angle_gamma   90.00
#
_symmetry.space_group_name_H-M   'P 1'
#
loop_
_entity.id
_entity.type
_entity.pdbx_description
1 polymer ?
#
loop_
_entity_poly.entity_id
_entity_poly.type
_entity_poly.pdbx_seq_one_letter_code
_entity_poly.pdbx_strand_id
1 'polypeptide(L)'
;MRTFLAQHGSPITVYDLPPSSPDYNPIEKLWKKIKQQDPHRHSFPSFESLINKVDQALVRFQNTPNQVLSLFGFSEELAAA
;
A
#
# COMPACT_ATOMS: atom_id res chain seq x y z
N MET A 1 -3.88 -21.41 -5.77
CA MET A 1 -4.34 -20.00 -5.75
C MET A 1 -5.67 -19.81 -6.48
N ARG A 2 -5.79 -20.14 -7.77
CA ARG A 2 -7.07 -19.99 -8.51
C ARG A 2 -8.24 -20.79 -7.89
N THR A 3 -7.99 -22.02 -7.46
CA THR A 3 -8.99 -22.86 -6.75
C THR A 3 -9.43 -22.25 -5.41
N PHE A 4 -8.51 -21.63 -4.68
CA PHE A 4 -8.80 -20.94 -3.42
C PHE A 4 -9.66 -19.70 -3.67
N LEU A 5 -9.31 -18.89 -4.67
CA LEU A 5 -10.09 -17.72 -5.05
C LEU A 5 -11.50 -18.08 -5.53
N ALA A 6 -11.66 -19.20 -6.24
CA ALA A 6 -12.95 -19.71 -6.69
C ALA A 6 -13.86 -20.24 -5.55
N GLN A 7 -13.30 -20.52 -4.37
CA GLN A 7 -14.05 -20.99 -3.21
C GLN A 7 -14.62 -19.84 -2.36
N HIS A 8 -14.21 -18.59 -2.60
CA HIS A 8 -14.74 -17.43 -1.88
C HIS A 8 -16.01 -16.89 -2.54
N GLY A 9 -17.01 -16.55 -1.72
CA GLY A 9 -18.38 -16.19 -2.14
C GLY A 9 -18.54 -14.85 -2.86
N SER A 10 -17.46 -14.14 -3.17
CA SER A 10 -17.48 -12.90 -3.94
C SER A 10 -16.54 -13.02 -5.14
N PRO A 11 -16.94 -12.55 -6.33
CA PRO A 11 -16.08 -12.60 -7.51
C PRO A 11 -14.84 -11.73 -7.29
N ILE A 12 -13.67 -12.37 -7.25
CA ILE A 12 -12.37 -11.69 -7.16
C ILE A 12 -11.78 -11.60 -8.57
N THR A 13 -11.58 -10.40 -9.08
CA THR A 13 -10.85 -10.16 -10.32
C THR A 13 -9.35 -10.15 -10.03
N VAL A 14 -8.59 -11.00 -10.73
CA VAL A 14 -7.13 -11.05 -10.62
C VAL A 14 -6.52 -10.28 -11.78
N TYR A 15 -5.62 -9.35 -11.46
CA TYR A 15 -4.81 -8.63 -12.44
C TYR A 15 -3.41 -9.24 -12.47
N ASP A 16 -2.98 -9.69 -13.65
CA ASP A 16 -1.63 -10.22 -13.84
C ASP A 16 -0.61 -9.09 -13.90
N LEU A 17 0.47 -9.21 -13.13
CA LEU A 17 1.60 -8.30 -13.16
C LEU A 17 2.77 -8.98 -13.88
N PRO A 18 3.46 -8.29 -14.81
CA PRO A 18 4.67 -8.85 -15.39
C PRO A 18 5.73 -9.10 -14.30
N PRO A 19 6.55 -10.15 -14.43
CA PRO A 19 7.66 -10.41 -13.51
C PRO A 19 8.56 -9.19 -13.36
N SER A 20 9.15 -9.01 -12.19
CA SER A 20 10.12 -7.94 -11.89
C SER A 20 9.61 -6.53 -12.23
N SER A 21 8.31 -6.27 -12.14
CA SER A 21 7.71 -4.98 -12.47
C SER A 21 7.14 -4.24 -11.25
N PRO A 22 7.99 -3.80 -10.31
CA PRO A 22 7.55 -3.10 -9.10
C PRO A 22 6.83 -1.78 -9.41
N ASP A 23 7.17 -1.13 -10.53
CA ASP A 23 6.58 0.16 -10.92
C ASP A 23 5.08 0.07 -11.25
N TYR A 24 4.61 -1.12 -11.66
CA TYR A 24 3.20 -1.39 -11.93
C TYR A 24 2.41 -1.81 -10.68
N ASN A 25 3.07 -2.11 -9.56
CA ASN A 25 2.40 -2.41 -8.31
C ASN A 25 2.27 -1.15 -7.44
N PRO A 26 1.08 -0.53 -7.34
CA PRO A 26 0.93 0.75 -6.67
C PRO A 26 1.26 0.74 -5.17
N ILE A 27 1.24 -0.43 -4.52
CA ILE A 27 1.67 -0.55 -3.12
C ILE A 27 3.14 -0.16 -2.92
N GLU A 28 4.00 -0.33 -3.93
CA GLU A 28 5.41 0.07 -3.88
C GLU A 28 5.56 1.59 -3.72
N LYS A 29 4.65 2.35 -4.34
CA LYS A 29 4.60 3.82 -4.21
C LYS A 29 4.20 4.23 -2.79
N LEU A 30 3.26 3.51 -2.18
CA LEU A 30 2.87 3.73 -0.78
C LEU A 30 4.05 3.43 0.16
N TRP A 31 4.73 2.30 0.00
CA TRP A 31 5.91 1.96 0.79
C TRP A 31 7.06 2.95 0.63
N LYS A 32 7.27 3.48 -0.58
CA LYS A 32 8.22 4.57 -0.83
C LYS A 32 7.87 5.80 0.00
N LYS A 33 6.59 6.18 0.08
CA LYS A 33 6.13 7.30 0.91
C LYS A 33 6.29 7.04 2.41
N ILE A 34 5.96 5.83 2.88
CA ILE A 34 6.16 5.43 4.28
C ILE A 34 7.64 5.59 4.67
N LYS A 35 8.57 5.11 3.83
CA LYS A 35 10.01 5.24 4.08
C LYS A 35 10.51 6.69 4.03
N GLN A 36 9.94 7.53 3.17
CA GLN A 36 10.33 8.95 3.05
C GLN A 36 9.91 9.80 4.27
N GLN A 37 8.90 9.38 5.03
CA GLN A 37 8.41 10.13 6.18
C GLN A 37 9.35 10.07 7.40
N ASP A 38 10.34 9.18 7.39
CA ASP A 38 11.38 9.10 8.43
C ASP A 38 12.78 9.29 7.82
N PRO A 39 13.13 10.53 7.40
CA PRO A 39 14.39 10.82 6.71
C PRO A 39 15.63 10.67 7.60
N HIS A 40 15.47 10.45 8.92
CA HIS A 40 16.58 10.42 9.88
C HIS A 40 16.96 9.02 10.38
N ARG A 41 16.37 7.94 9.86
CA ARG A 41 16.42 6.67 10.59
C ARG A 41 16.90 5.47 9.79
N HIS A 42 18.21 5.24 9.87
CA HIS A 42 18.83 3.98 9.46
C HIS A 42 18.96 2.98 10.62
N SER A 43 18.50 3.33 11.84
CA SER A 43 18.58 2.45 13.00
C SER A 43 17.33 2.54 13.87
N PHE A 44 16.67 1.40 14.02
CA PHE A 44 15.59 1.19 14.97
C PHE A 44 16.19 0.44 16.17
N PRO A 45 15.92 0.86 17.41
CA PRO A 45 16.50 0.21 18.59
C PRO A 45 15.90 -1.18 18.85
N SER A 46 14.74 -1.48 18.28
CA SER A 46 14.11 -2.79 18.32
C SER A 46 13.22 -3.02 17.10
N PHE A 47 12.87 -4.29 16.85
CA PHE A 47 11.88 -4.64 15.82
C PHE A 47 10.49 -4.05 16.12
N GLU A 48 10.09 -4.03 17.39
CA GLU A 48 8.85 -3.38 17.83
C GLU A 48 8.83 -1.89 17.51
N SER A 49 9.97 -1.21 17.65
CA SER A 49 10.11 0.20 17.27
C SER A 49 9.94 0.43 15.77
N LEU A 50 10.24 -0.58 14.94
CA LEU A 50 9.97 -0.55 13.50
C LEU A 50 8.49 -0.77 13.23
N ILE A 51 7.87 -1.79 13.84
CA ILE A 51 6.43 -2.08 13.71
C ILE A 51 5.61 -0.84 14.06
N ASN A 52 5.84 -0.27 15.25
CA ASN A 52 5.10 0.91 15.73
C ASN A 52 5.19 2.10 14.78
N LYS A 53 6.28 2.22 14.01
CA LYS A 53 6.46 3.30 13.04
C LYS A 53 5.75 3.06 11.73
N VAL A 54 5.75 1.80 11.29
CA VAL A 54 4.92 1.39 10.16
C VAL A 54 3.45 1.61 10.50
N ASP A 55 3.00 1.20 11.69
CA ASP A 55 1.62 1.39 12.13
C ASP A 55 1.23 2.87 12.19
N GLN A 56 2.07 3.73 12.76
CA GLN A 56 1.86 5.18 12.76
C GLN A 56 1.71 5.74 11.34
N ALA A 57 2.54 5.29 10.40
CA ALA A 57 2.46 5.72 9.00
C ALA A 57 1.17 5.21 8.34
N LEU A 58 0.77 3.96 8.59
CA LEU A 58 -0.46 3.38 8.05
C LEU A 58 -1.72 4.09 8.59
N VAL A 59 -1.77 4.40 9.89
CA VAL A 59 -2.85 5.21 10.49
C VAL A 59 -2.92 6.59 9.85
N ARG A 60 -1.77 7.22 9.55
CA ARG A 60 -1.76 8.49 8.82
C ARG A 60 -2.38 8.35 7.43
N PHE A 61 -2.00 7.31 6.67
CA PHE A 61 -2.54 7.10 5.32
C PHE A 61 -4.02 6.73 5.31
N GLN A 62 -4.50 6.04 6.35
CA GLN A 62 -5.93 5.80 6.57
C GLN A 62 -6.72 7.10 6.66
N ASN A 63 -6.13 8.14 7.26
CA ASN A 63 -6.73 9.47 7.40
C ASN A 63 -6.49 10.38 6.17
N THR A 64 -5.82 9.90 5.13
CA THR A 64 -5.55 10.67 3.89
C THR A 64 -5.91 9.86 2.64
N PRO A 65 -7.19 9.49 2.45
CA PRO A 65 -7.61 8.60 1.36
C PRO A 65 -7.27 9.17 -0.03
N ASN A 66 -7.43 10.48 -0.26
CA ASN A 66 -7.11 11.11 -1.54
C ASN A 66 -5.62 10.97 -1.90
N GLN A 67 -4.73 11.03 -0.89
CA GLN A 67 -3.31 10.79 -1.11
C GLN A 67 -3.08 9.34 -1.53
N VAL A 68 -3.72 8.38 -0.87
CA VAL A 68 -3.62 6.96 -1.24
C VAL A 68 -4.14 6.74 -2.66
N LEU A 69 -5.34 7.22 -2.99
CA LEU A 69 -5.94 7.07 -4.33
C LEU A 69 -5.04 7.65 -5.44
N SER A 70 -4.44 8.82 -5.20
CA SER A 70 -3.51 9.43 -6.16
C SER A 70 -2.27 8.56 -6.44
N LEU A 71 -1.77 7.80 -5.46
CA LEU A 71 -0.63 6.90 -5.65
C LEU A 71 -1.00 5.70 -6.53
N PHE A 72 -2.26 5.29 -6.49
CA PHE A 72 -2.79 4.14 -7.22
C PHE A 72 -3.29 4.51 -8.62
N GLY A 73 -3.11 5.76 -9.04
CA GLY A 73 -3.49 6.24 -10.37
C GLY A 73 -4.99 6.53 -10.52
N PHE A 74 -5.72 6.63 -9.40
CA PHE A 74 -7.12 7.06 -9.39
C PHE A 74 -7.19 8.58 -9.21
N SER A 75 -7.95 9.26 -10.08
CA SER A 75 -8.28 10.69 -9.98
C SER A 75 -9.37 10.91 -8.91
N GLU A 76 -9.54 12.17 -8.47
CA GLU A 76 -10.56 12.58 -7.49
C GLU A 76 -12.00 12.16 -7.86
N GLU A 77 -12.29 11.87 -9.13
CA GLU A 77 -13.59 11.39 -9.61
C GLU A 77 -14.02 10.04 -9.01
N LEU A 78 -13.07 9.16 -8.66
CA LEU A 78 -13.37 7.89 -7.97
C LEU A 78 -13.36 8.01 -6.44
N ALA A 79 -12.86 9.13 -5.90
CA ALA A 79 -12.88 9.40 -4.46
C ALA A 79 -14.22 9.97 -3.99
N ALA A 80 -15.06 10.44 -4.92
CA ALA A 80 -16.33 11.11 -4.68
C ALA A 80 -17.58 10.23 -4.94
N ALA A 81 -17.39 8.97 -5.32
CA ALA A 81 -18.44 7.97 -5.53
C ALA A 81 -18.51 6.99 -4.35
#